data_AF-A0A2V7DDI6-F1
#
_entry.id   AF-A0A2V7DDI6-F1
#
_cell.length_a   1.000
_cell.length_b   1.000
_cell.length_c   1.000
_cell.angle_alpha   90.00
_cell.angle_beta   90.00
_cell.angle_gamma   90.00
#
_symmetry.space_group_name_H-M   'P 1'
#
loop_
_entity.id
_entity.type
_entity.pdbx_description
1 polymer ?
#
loop_
_entity_poly.entity_id
_entity_poly.type
_entity_poly.pdbx_seq_one_letter_code
_entity_poly.pdbx_strand_id
1 'polypeptide(L)'
;MEVVESMIDSFYFVCSLNTLGPINGPMPMWGCAGLALLLFVSLPAVIAEAQRTEADVYVGQAIVDFDDKRYDSALDNLRRALEVEPDHVQALYYTGVVYMAQRQPARAVPFLERARARVPNDSVVAFQLGLAYFAQERYDRAEPLLDEAFRGQPNLDGLGYYVGFLRYRRKDYRGALQAFRGSRTMDPEIQQLTRLYTGLSLAAMGLPGQATSEVEQAIRLAPGSAITGPAERLRDAVVAAHERERRFSGEVRVGLLYDDNPRVRPKSVVGNGDSNADPLVTTLRGQSRQSIDSVGELVGLRGDYVWWRTPQWESSISYSGFLTYENDVPKFSVLDHLVAASLLHKNTVAGMPIQTGLQYVYDAVFLGGPIFLQRQTASLFGSLVENEHHLTQAFGRYQRKDFNQRVLTSREEIRDADNWMAGFQHFLRFSEDRHYLKLGYQFDWENADGNDWGYHGNRILAGGQVTLPWKGTRLKYDFDLHLRDYTFKNTILPSNNPGRERRFDEEFNHAFRVEVPLGTLKVGSRDTGLTFVLEYLMTNNHSNLDVFSYRRNVTSASVAWSF
;
A
#
# COMPACT_ATOMS: atom_id res chain seq x y z
N MET A 1 16.10 24.37 63.25
CA MET A 1 14.67 24.45 62.94
C MET A 1 14.41 23.38 61.90
N GLU A 2 14.39 22.11 62.31
CA GLU A 2 13.19 21.45 62.87
C GLU A 2 12.03 21.64 61.90
N VAL A 3 11.54 20.59 61.25
CA VAL A 3 10.87 19.42 61.83
C VAL A 3 11.08 18.27 60.79
N VAL A 4 11.76 17.14 61.05
CA VAL A 4 11.49 16.06 62.01
C VAL A 4 10.04 15.60 61.96
N GLU A 5 9.68 14.70 61.04
CA GLU A 5 8.83 13.52 61.33
C GLU A 5 8.44 12.74 60.08
N SER A 6 8.50 11.41 60.22
CA SER A 6 7.91 10.36 59.38
C SER A 6 8.63 10.08 58.04
N MET A 7 9.49 9.07 57.80
CA MET A 7 9.84 7.80 58.48
C MET A 7 8.85 7.26 59.50
N ILE A 8 7.93 6.45 58.98
CA ILE A 8 7.24 5.29 59.57
C ILE A 8 5.74 5.40 59.25
N ASP A 9 5.19 4.27 58.82
CA ASP A 9 3.85 3.99 58.28
C ASP A 9 3.74 4.23 56.76
N SER A 10 3.65 3.22 55.88
CA SER A 10 2.94 1.96 56.04
C SER A 10 3.65 0.82 55.32
N PHE A 11 4.40 0.04 56.10
CA PHE A 11 4.38 -1.42 55.98
C PHE A 11 3.11 -1.86 56.72
N TYR A 12 2.00 -2.15 56.02
CA TYR A 12 0.97 -3.10 56.46
C TYR A 12 -0.11 -3.31 55.38
N PHE A 13 -0.48 -4.59 55.23
CA PHE A 13 -1.68 -5.14 54.58
C PHE A 13 -1.72 -5.12 53.04
N VAL A 14 -1.86 -6.24 52.32
CA VAL A 14 -2.76 -7.40 52.56
C VAL A 14 -2.11 -8.73 52.10
N CYS A 15 -2.04 -9.70 53.01
CA CYS A 15 -2.06 -11.14 52.67
C CYS A 15 -3.51 -11.60 52.47
N SER A 16 -3.78 -12.49 51.51
CA SER A 16 -4.99 -13.32 51.50
C SER A 16 -4.63 -14.81 51.51
N LEU A 17 -4.94 -15.44 52.66
CA LEU A 17 -5.50 -16.79 52.92
C LEU A 17 -5.00 -17.99 52.06
N ASN A 18 -4.73 -19.19 52.59
CA ASN A 18 -5.41 -19.89 53.68
C ASN A 18 -4.66 -21.18 54.08
N THR A 19 -5.12 -21.80 55.18
CA THR A 19 -4.91 -23.18 55.69
C THR A 19 -3.82 -23.45 56.76
N LEU A 20 -4.26 -23.33 58.03
CA LEU A 20 -4.37 -24.39 59.07
C LEU A 20 -3.09 -25.22 59.36
N GLY A 21 -2.49 -25.19 60.56
CA GLY A 21 -3.05 -25.70 61.83
C GLY A 21 -1.98 -25.70 62.96
N PRO A 22 -2.33 -26.12 64.20
CA PRO A 22 -2.01 -25.40 65.46
C PRO A 22 -0.98 -26.15 66.34
N ILE A 23 -0.52 -25.75 67.55
CA ILE A 23 -1.21 -25.75 68.86
C ILE A 23 -0.18 -25.41 69.98
N ASN A 24 -0.57 -24.50 70.89
CA ASN A 24 -0.32 -24.32 72.35
C ASN A 24 1.07 -24.23 73.02
N GLY A 25 1.22 -23.16 73.82
CA GLY A 25 2.01 -23.10 75.07
C GLY A 25 2.16 -21.66 75.63
N PRO A 26 1.77 -21.33 76.88
CA PRO A 26 1.63 -19.96 77.35
C PRO A 26 2.89 -19.34 78.01
N MET A 27 3.00 -18.00 77.88
CA MET A 27 3.80 -17.02 78.66
C MET A 27 3.71 -17.24 80.20
N PRO A 28 4.60 -16.72 81.10
CA PRO A 28 5.13 -15.32 81.18
C PRO A 28 6.63 -15.18 81.62
N MET A 29 7.39 -14.16 81.19
CA MET A 29 7.53 -12.76 81.66
C MET A 29 8.64 -12.56 82.73
N TRP A 30 9.46 -11.52 82.53
CA TRP A 30 10.45 -10.86 83.41
C TRP A 30 11.90 -11.39 83.44
N GLY A 31 12.84 -10.47 83.21
CA GLY A 31 14.16 -10.53 83.84
C GLY A 31 15.35 -10.21 82.94
N CYS A 32 15.67 -8.91 82.82
CA CYS A 32 16.91 -8.40 82.25
C CYS A 32 18.16 -9.06 82.86
N ALA A 33 19.09 -9.53 82.02
CA ALA A 33 20.55 -9.38 82.15
C ALA A 33 21.25 -10.31 81.15
N GLY A 34 22.14 -9.76 80.32
CA GLY A 34 23.03 -10.56 79.48
C GLY A 34 23.83 -9.66 78.54
N LEU A 35 24.99 -9.15 79.00
CA LEU A 35 26.29 -9.69 78.58
C LEU A 35 26.53 -9.58 77.07
N ALA A 36 27.08 -8.44 76.64
CA ALA A 36 28.14 -8.38 75.63
C ALA A 36 28.67 -6.95 75.50
N LEU A 37 29.15 -6.39 76.60
CA LEU A 37 30.05 -5.24 76.58
C LEU A 37 31.42 -5.78 77.00
N LEU A 38 32.25 -6.15 76.02
CA LEU A 38 33.72 -6.21 76.08
C LEU A 38 34.25 -6.91 74.82
N LEU A 39 34.44 -6.14 73.76
CA LEU A 39 35.52 -6.33 72.77
C LEU A 39 35.66 -5.01 71.98
N PHE A 40 36.05 -3.98 72.74
CA PHE A 40 36.58 -2.72 72.23
C PHE A 40 38.10 -2.88 72.16
N VAL A 41 38.63 -3.43 71.06
CA VAL A 41 40.07 -3.37 70.75
C VAL A 41 40.24 -3.19 69.24
N SER A 42 40.54 -1.94 68.87
CA SER A 42 41.28 -1.48 67.69
C SER A 42 41.06 -2.20 66.36
N LEU A 43 40.21 -1.62 65.51
CA LEU A 43 40.49 -1.52 64.08
C LEU A 43 40.55 -0.03 63.75
N PRO A 44 41.66 0.53 63.24
CA PRO A 44 41.59 1.83 62.63
C PRO A 44 40.65 1.70 61.44
N ALA A 45 39.53 2.42 61.48
CA ALA A 45 38.76 2.70 60.30
C ALA A 45 39.67 3.51 59.37
N VAL A 46 40.31 2.81 58.41
CA VAL A 46 40.85 3.47 57.22
C VAL A 46 39.63 3.90 56.41
N ILE A 47 39.09 5.07 56.75
CA ILE A 47 38.32 5.85 55.80
C ILE A 47 39.35 6.30 54.79
N ALA A 48 39.44 5.58 53.68
CA ALA A 48 40.14 6.05 52.50
C ALA A 48 39.35 7.26 51.98
N GLU A 49 39.62 8.43 52.55
CA GLU A 49 39.27 9.70 51.95
C GLU A 49 40.05 9.75 50.63
N ALA A 50 39.37 9.44 49.53
CA ALA A 50 39.92 9.64 48.20
C ALA A 50 40.23 11.14 48.06
N GLN A 51 41.50 11.51 48.24
CA GLN A 51 41.95 12.87 48.03
C GLN A 51 41.63 13.23 46.58
N ARG A 52 40.69 14.16 46.37
CA ARG A 52 40.45 14.75 45.05
C ARG A 52 41.77 15.35 44.58
N THR A 53 42.30 14.82 43.49
CA THR A 53 43.52 15.38 42.89
C THR A 53 43.20 16.72 42.25
N GLU A 54 44.21 17.55 42.04
CA GLU A 54 44.02 18.80 41.28
C GLU A 54 43.50 18.51 39.86
N ALA A 55 43.91 17.38 39.27
CA ALA A 55 43.42 16.90 37.98
C ALA A 55 41.90 16.59 38.01
N ASP A 56 41.38 15.95 39.06
CA ASP A 56 39.94 15.68 39.22
C ASP A 56 39.10 16.97 39.24
N VAL A 57 39.63 18.06 39.80
CA VAL A 57 38.95 19.36 39.84
C VAL A 57 38.83 19.94 38.43
N TYR A 58 39.91 19.93 37.66
CA TYR A 58 39.89 20.39 36.27
C TYR A 58 39.00 19.50 35.38
N VAL A 59 38.98 18.18 35.59
CA VAL A 59 38.05 17.27 34.91
C VAL A 59 36.60 17.62 35.25
N GLY A 60 36.28 17.84 36.53
CA GLY A 60 34.95 18.26 36.95
C GLY A 60 34.49 19.56 36.28
N GLN A 61 35.37 20.57 36.20
CA GLN A 61 35.10 21.82 35.48
C GLN A 61 34.89 21.60 33.99
N ALA A 62 35.70 20.74 33.36
CA ALA A 62 35.56 20.42 31.95
C ALA A 62 34.24 19.72 31.60
N ILE A 63 33.73 18.86 32.50
CA ILE A 63 32.42 18.20 32.30
C ILE A 63 31.31 19.24 32.31
N VAL A 64 31.34 20.19 33.25
CA VAL A 64 30.37 21.30 33.30
C VAL A 64 30.48 22.17 32.04
N ASP A 65 31.69 22.52 31.63
CA ASP A 65 31.90 23.29 30.39
C ASP A 65 31.43 22.53 29.14
N PHE A 66 31.60 21.20 29.09
CA PHE A 66 31.10 20.36 28.02
C PHE A 66 29.57 20.32 27.97
N ASP A 67 28.91 20.17 29.11
CA ASP A 67 27.45 20.20 29.23
C ASP A 67 26.89 21.58 28.81
N ASP A 68 27.60 22.66 29.12
CA ASP A 68 27.33 24.03 28.67
C ASP A 68 27.70 24.30 27.20
N LYS A 69 28.22 23.29 26.47
CA LYS A 69 28.72 23.37 25.08
C LYS A 69 29.89 24.35 24.88
N ARG A 70 30.61 24.70 25.94
CA ARG A 70 31.83 25.51 25.92
C ARG A 70 33.05 24.63 25.65
N TYR A 71 33.11 24.07 24.44
CA TYR A 71 34.10 23.05 24.08
C TYR A 71 35.56 23.50 24.22
N ASP A 72 35.86 24.76 23.90
CA ASP A 72 37.24 25.26 24.02
C ASP A 72 37.67 25.40 25.49
N SER A 73 36.77 25.87 26.36
CA SER A 73 36.98 25.90 27.82
C SER A 73 37.15 24.50 28.41
N ALA A 74 36.30 23.55 27.96
CA ALA A 74 36.43 22.16 28.36
C ALA A 74 37.79 21.57 27.97
N LEU A 75 38.26 21.82 26.74
CA LEU A 75 39.58 21.36 26.29
C LEU A 75 40.73 22.01 27.06
N ASP A 76 40.63 23.28 27.45
CA ASP A 76 41.65 23.96 28.25
C ASP A 76 41.75 23.36 29.66
N ASN A 77 40.61 23.13 30.31
CA ASN A 77 40.55 22.45 31.61
C ASN A 77 41.07 21.01 31.52
N LEU A 78 40.69 20.25 30.48
CA LEU A 78 41.21 18.89 30.28
C LEU A 78 42.71 18.88 30.00
N ARG A 79 43.23 19.88 29.27
CA ARG A 79 44.66 20.04 29.06
C ARG A 79 45.38 20.27 30.39
N ARG A 80 44.86 21.14 31.26
CA ARG A 80 45.44 21.37 32.60
C ARG A 80 45.41 20.11 33.45
N ALA A 81 44.32 19.34 33.40
CA ALA A 81 44.24 18.04 34.05
C ALA A 81 45.35 17.08 33.57
N LEU A 82 45.60 17.03 32.25
CA LEU A 82 46.64 16.19 31.65
C LEU A 82 48.07 16.74 31.84
N GLU A 83 48.24 18.03 32.14
CA GLU A 83 49.54 18.59 32.54
C GLU A 83 49.90 18.18 33.98
N VAL A 84 48.90 18.08 34.87
CA VAL A 84 49.06 17.57 36.25
C VAL A 84 49.24 16.05 36.26
N GLU A 85 48.37 15.32 35.57
CA GLU A 85 48.41 13.86 35.49
C GLU A 85 48.26 13.40 34.02
N PRO A 86 49.38 13.15 33.33
CA PRO A 86 49.38 12.86 31.89
C PRO A 86 48.52 11.68 31.44
N ASP A 87 48.28 10.70 32.31
CA ASP A 87 47.54 9.48 32.00
C ASP A 87 46.21 9.36 32.77
N HIS A 88 45.67 10.49 33.26
CA HIS A 88 44.38 10.53 33.94
C HIS A 88 43.25 10.06 33.01
N VAL A 89 42.66 8.91 33.31
CA VAL A 89 41.74 8.20 32.39
C VAL A 89 40.52 9.05 32.03
N GLN A 90 39.87 9.70 33.00
CA GLN A 90 38.71 10.55 32.72
C GLN A 90 39.08 11.78 31.88
N ALA A 91 40.23 12.41 32.12
CA ALA A 91 40.68 13.55 31.32
C ALA A 91 40.95 13.14 29.87
N LEU A 92 41.60 11.99 29.65
CA LEU A 92 41.81 11.42 28.32
C LEU A 92 40.47 11.09 27.63
N TYR A 93 39.54 10.44 28.35
CA TYR A 93 38.22 10.08 27.86
C TYR A 93 37.41 11.32 27.44
N TYR A 94 37.26 12.31 28.32
CA TYR A 94 36.50 13.52 28.03
C TYR A 94 37.15 14.38 26.95
N THR A 95 38.49 14.37 26.82
CA THR A 95 39.18 15.02 25.68
C THR A 95 38.72 14.39 24.36
N GLY A 96 38.65 13.05 24.32
CA GLY A 96 38.11 12.31 23.18
C GLY A 96 36.66 12.67 22.88
N VAL A 97 35.79 12.68 23.91
CA VAL A 97 34.36 13.01 23.79
C VAL A 97 34.15 14.44 23.27
N VAL A 98 34.91 15.42 23.77
CA VAL A 98 34.82 16.81 23.30
C VAL A 98 35.22 16.92 21.83
N TYR A 99 36.30 16.26 21.40
CA TYR A 99 36.66 16.22 19.98
C TYR A 99 35.62 15.53 19.10
N MET A 100 34.95 14.49 19.60
CA MET A 100 33.83 13.86 18.89
C MET A 100 32.64 14.82 18.73
N ALA A 101 32.29 15.56 19.78
CA ALA A 101 31.24 16.58 19.73
C ALA A 101 31.57 17.72 18.74
N GLN A 102 32.86 18.09 18.62
CA GLN A 102 33.36 19.04 17.62
C GLN A 102 33.50 18.43 16.20
N ARG A 103 33.02 17.19 15.97
CA ARG A 103 33.14 16.46 14.68
C ARG A 103 34.59 16.29 14.20
N GLN A 104 35.54 16.13 15.14
CA GLN A 104 36.97 15.93 14.87
C GLN A 104 37.44 14.54 15.36
N PRO A 105 36.92 13.43 14.79
CA PRO A 105 37.21 12.09 15.29
C PRO A 105 38.70 11.71 15.19
N ALA A 106 39.42 12.25 14.20
CA ALA A 106 40.86 12.02 14.04
C ALA A 106 41.69 12.52 15.24
N ARG A 107 41.25 13.61 15.88
CA ARG A 107 41.89 14.14 17.09
C ARG A 107 41.45 13.41 18.36
N ALA A 108 40.25 12.83 18.37
CA ALA A 108 39.74 12.06 19.51
C ALA A 108 40.49 10.74 19.73
N VAL A 109 40.76 10.01 18.63
CA VAL A 109 41.38 8.67 18.66
C VAL A 109 42.63 8.56 19.55
N PRO A 110 43.67 9.39 19.42
CA PRO A 110 44.89 9.21 20.23
C PRO A 110 44.64 9.32 21.74
N PHE A 111 43.71 10.18 22.18
CA PHE A 111 43.35 10.30 23.60
C PHE A 111 42.55 9.08 24.08
N LEU A 112 41.60 8.61 23.26
CA LEU A 112 40.79 7.44 23.57
C LEU A 112 41.61 6.14 23.54
N GLU A 113 42.60 6.00 22.65
CA GLU A 113 43.56 4.87 22.64
C GLU A 113 44.40 4.87 23.93
N ARG A 114 44.87 6.04 24.39
CA ARG A 114 45.58 6.16 25.67
C ARG A 114 44.70 5.84 26.88
N ALA A 115 43.45 6.32 26.89
CA ALA A 115 42.49 5.97 27.93
C ALA A 115 42.26 4.46 27.97
N ARG A 116 42.06 3.85 26.80
CA ARG A 116 41.85 2.41 26.64
C ARG A 116 43.03 1.58 27.11
N ALA A 117 44.27 2.03 26.89
CA ALA A 117 45.48 1.34 27.37
C ALA A 117 45.53 1.27 28.91
N ARG A 118 44.93 2.24 29.62
CA ARG A 118 44.85 2.25 31.08
C ARG A 118 43.68 1.42 31.62
N VAL A 119 42.56 1.37 30.89
CA VAL A 119 41.36 0.61 31.26
C VAL A 119 40.92 -0.34 30.13
N PRO A 120 41.64 -1.46 29.90
CA PRO A 120 41.45 -2.33 28.74
C PRO A 120 40.13 -3.11 28.73
N ASN A 121 39.35 -3.10 29.82
CA ASN A 121 38.06 -3.79 29.91
C ASN A 121 36.88 -2.82 30.11
N ASP A 122 37.10 -1.50 30.03
CA ASP A 122 36.03 -0.51 30.20
C ASP A 122 35.18 -0.41 28.93
N SER A 123 33.89 -0.75 29.04
CA SER A 123 32.94 -0.76 27.92
C SER A 123 32.60 0.64 27.41
N VAL A 124 32.65 1.67 28.26
CA VAL A 124 32.35 3.06 27.89
C VAL A 124 33.49 3.62 27.06
N VAL A 125 34.74 3.39 27.47
CA VAL A 125 35.93 3.77 26.71
C VAL A 125 36.00 3.00 25.39
N ALA A 126 35.72 1.70 25.39
CA ALA A 126 35.63 0.89 24.17
C ALA A 126 34.58 1.44 23.21
N PHE A 127 33.40 1.80 23.72
CA PHE A 127 32.32 2.37 22.92
C PHE A 127 32.74 3.69 22.28
N GLN A 128 33.27 4.65 23.05
CA GLN A 128 33.70 5.95 22.48
C GLN A 128 34.83 5.80 21.47
N LEU A 129 35.81 4.93 21.72
CA LEU A 129 36.87 4.65 20.74
C LEU A 129 36.29 4.00 19.47
N GLY A 130 35.36 3.06 19.64
CA GLY A 130 34.62 2.43 18.55
C GLY A 130 33.85 3.46 17.71
N LEU A 131 33.17 4.42 18.36
CA LEU A 131 32.49 5.53 17.68
C LEU A 131 33.46 6.43 16.92
N ALA A 132 34.62 6.74 17.50
CA ALA A 132 35.64 7.56 16.82
C ALA A 132 36.19 6.88 15.56
N TYR A 133 36.36 5.55 15.57
CA TYR A 133 36.70 4.78 14.37
C TYR A 133 35.53 4.66 13.39
N PHE A 134 34.31 4.48 13.89
CA PHE A 134 33.11 4.42 13.07
C PHE A 134 32.91 5.71 12.27
N ALA A 135 33.10 6.86 12.92
CA ALA A 135 33.02 8.19 12.29
C ALA A 135 34.14 8.45 11.27
N GLN A 136 35.24 7.69 11.32
CA GLN A 136 36.30 7.68 10.31
C GLN A 136 36.10 6.60 9.24
N GLU A 137 34.96 5.89 9.25
CA GLU A 137 34.66 4.76 8.38
C GLU A 137 35.65 3.57 8.51
N ARG A 138 36.39 3.52 9.62
CA ARG A 138 37.35 2.45 9.95
C ARG A 138 36.65 1.30 10.67
N TYR A 139 35.72 0.68 9.97
CA TYR A 139 34.81 -0.32 10.51
C TYR A 139 35.52 -1.58 11.01
N ASP A 140 36.64 -1.94 10.37
CA ASP A 140 37.55 -3.02 10.78
C ASP A 140 38.08 -2.84 12.21
N ARG A 141 38.31 -1.58 12.62
CA ARG A 141 38.76 -1.26 13.99
C ARG A 141 37.60 -0.99 14.95
N ALA A 142 36.49 -0.44 14.45
CA ALA A 142 35.33 -0.12 15.26
C ALA A 142 34.60 -1.38 15.74
N GLU A 143 34.39 -2.36 14.85
CA GLU A 143 33.59 -3.56 15.12
C GLU A 143 34.02 -4.34 16.37
N PRO A 144 35.30 -4.74 16.54
CA PRO A 144 35.70 -5.51 17.72
C PRO A 144 35.48 -4.75 19.04
N LEU A 145 35.68 -3.42 19.03
CA LEU A 145 35.47 -2.57 20.22
C LEU A 145 33.98 -2.43 20.56
N LEU A 146 33.13 -2.24 19.54
CA LEU A 146 31.69 -2.10 19.73
C LEU A 146 31.04 -3.43 20.14
N ASP A 147 31.47 -4.56 19.57
CA ASP A 147 30.99 -5.90 19.98
C ASP A 147 31.46 -6.25 21.40
N GLU A 148 32.65 -5.82 21.81
CA GLU A 148 33.10 -5.95 23.21
C GLU A 148 32.25 -5.11 24.14
N ALA A 149 32.06 -3.82 23.84
CA ALA A 149 31.21 -2.93 24.62
C ALA A 149 29.79 -3.47 24.75
N PHE A 150 29.24 -4.06 23.67
CA PHE A 150 27.89 -4.60 23.66
C PHE A 150 27.75 -5.88 24.49
N ARG A 151 28.80 -6.70 24.57
CA ARG A 151 28.84 -7.86 25.47
C ARG A 151 28.95 -7.44 26.94
N GLY A 152 29.71 -6.39 27.24
CA GLY A 152 29.88 -5.89 28.61
C GLY A 152 28.67 -5.12 29.13
N GLN A 153 28.19 -4.16 28.35
CA GLN A 153 27.10 -3.25 28.72
C GLN A 153 26.16 -2.99 27.52
N PRO A 154 25.24 -3.91 27.20
CA PRO A 154 24.37 -3.81 26.02
C PRO A 154 23.40 -2.61 26.04
N ASN A 155 23.15 -2.03 27.22
CA ASN A 155 22.21 -0.93 27.42
C ASN A 155 22.86 0.47 27.31
N LEU A 156 24.13 0.57 26.90
CA LEU A 156 24.76 1.87 26.64
C LEU A 156 23.99 2.63 25.57
N ASP A 157 23.77 3.93 25.81
CA ASP A 157 22.91 4.75 24.96
C ASP A 157 23.41 4.75 23.51
N GLY A 158 22.54 4.32 22.58
CA GLY A 158 22.83 4.26 21.15
C GLY A 158 23.75 3.13 20.69
N LEU A 159 24.39 2.36 21.58
CA LEU A 159 25.36 1.31 21.21
C LEU A 159 24.75 0.23 20.30
N GLY A 160 23.53 -0.22 20.60
CA GLY A 160 22.85 -1.25 19.84
C GLY A 160 22.63 -0.88 18.36
N TYR A 161 22.47 0.41 18.06
CA TYR A 161 22.40 0.91 16.68
C TYR A 161 23.70 0.64 15.91
N TYR A 162 24.85 1.03 16.45
CA TYR A 162 26.14 0.91 15.76
C TYR A 162 26.51 -0.56 15.52
N VAL A 163 26.31 -1.41 16.53
CA VAL A 163 26.52 -2.86 16.40
C VAL A 163 25.57 -3.46 15.37
N GLY A 164 24.28 -3.09 15.43
CA GLY A 164 23.29 -3.57 14.48
C GLY A 164 23.62 -3.16 13.05
N PHE A 165 24.06 -1.92 12.84
CA PHE A 165 24.46 -1.41 11.54
C PHE A 165 25.67 -2.17 10.96
N LEU A 166 26.70 -2.43 11.76
CA LEU A 166 27.87 -3.20 11.31
C LEU A 166 27.49 -4.63 10.90
N ARG A 167 26.64 -5.29 11.68
CA ARG A 167 26.12 -6.63 11.36
C ARG A 167 25.25 -6.62 10.09
N TYR A 168 24.41 -5.60 9.94
CA TYR A 168 23.62 -5.39 8.72
C TYR A 168 24.52 -5.29 7.48
N ARG A 169 25.59 -4.51 7.54
CA ARG A 169 26.57 -4.38 6.43
C ARG A 169 27.25 -5.70 6.08
N ARG A 170 27.49 -6.55 7.08
CA ARG A 170 28.01 -7.91 6.89
C ARG A 170 26.95 -8.92 6.43
N LYS A 171 25.71 -8.47 6.19
CA LYS A 171 24.54 -9.28 5.83
C LYS A 171 24.11 -10.27 6.92
N ASP A 172 24.57 -10.09 8.16
CA ASP A 172 24.04 -10.79 9.32
C ASP A 172 22.77 -10.07 9.83
N TYR A 173 21.68 -10.23 9.09
CA TYR A 173 20.42 -9.55 9.39
C TYR A 173 19.79 -10.02 10.71
N ARG A 174 20.03 -11.27 11.12
CA ARG A 174 19.55 -11.79 12.40
C ARG A 174 20.30 -11.17 13.57
N GLY A 175 21.64 -11.13 13.50
CA GLY A 175 22.46 -10.49 14.52
C GLY A 175 22.24 -8.98 14.57
N ALA A 176 21.97 -8.34 13.43
CA ALA A 176 21.58 -6.93 13.35
C ALA A 176 20.27 -6.66 14.08
N LEU A 177 19.23 -7.46 13.81
CA LEU A 177 17.92 -7.34 14.45
C LEU A 177 18.00 -7.50 15.97
N GLN A 178 18.84 -8.41 16.47
CA GLN A 178 19.07 -8.58 17.91
C GLN A 178 19.70 -7.32 18.53
N ALA A 179 20.69 -6.73 17.87
CA ALA A 179 21.37 -5.53 18.36
C ALA A 179 20.45 -4.30 18.32
N PHE A 180 19.67 -4.12 17.25
CA PHE A 180 18.70 -3.02 17.14
C PHE A 180 17.60 -3.11 18.21
N ARG A 181 17.08 -4.31 18.50
CA ARG A 181 16.09 -4.51 19.58
C ARG A 181 16.66 -4.27 20.97
N GLY A 182 17.96 -4.48 21.15
CA GLY A 182 18.68 -4.17 22.38
C GLY A 182 19.03 -2.68 22.53
N SER A 183 18.93 -1.89 21.45
CA SER A 183 19.29 -0.48 21.47
C SER A 183 18.33 0.32 22.35
N ARG A 184 18.89 1.05 23.31
CA ARG A 184 18.19 2.05 24.11
C ARG A 184 18.83 3.38 23.81
N THR A 185 18.04 4.35 23.34
CA THR A 185 18.54 5.71 23.14
C THR A 185 17.40 6.70 23.27
N MET A 186 17.70 7.88 23.83
CA MET A 186 16.78 9.01 23.85
C MET A 186 16.98 9.94 22.64
N ASP A 187 18.02 9.72 21.85
CA ASP A 187 18.28 10.49 20.63
C ASP A 187 17.27 10.11 19.54
N PRO A 188 16.37 11.04 19.12
CA PRO A 188 15.37 10.76 18.11
C PRO A 188 15.96 10.37 16.75
N GLU A 189 17.15 10.87 16.40
CA GLU A 189 17.83 10.55 15.13
C GLU A 189 18.34 9.10 15.15
N ILE A 190 18.97 8.68 16.25
CA ILE A 190 19.42 7.29 16.41
C ILE A 190 18.22 6.34 16.52
N GLN A 191 17.13 6.74 17.19
CA GLN A 191 15.89 5.96 17.19
C GLN A 191 15.34 5.78 15.77
N GLN A 192 15.31 6.85 14.98
CA GLN A 192 14.84 6.83 13.60
C GLN A 192 15.69 5.89 12.73
N LEU A 193 17.01 6.01 12.81
CA LEU A 193 17.96 5.16 12.09
C LEU A 193 17.83 3.69 12.52
N THR A 194 17.72 3.43 13.82
CA THR A 194 17.53 2.07 14.36
C THR A 194 16.28 1.42 13.77
N ARG A 195 15.15 2.13 13.73
CA ARG A 195 13.90 1.64 13.15
C ARG A 195 14.02 1.39 11.65
N LEU A 196 14.67 2.29 10.91
CA LEU A 196 14.90 2.14 9.48
C LEU A 196 15.73 0.87 9.16
N TYR A 197 16.86 0.69 9.84
CA TYR A 197 17.72 -0.49 9.61
C TYR A 197 17.12 -1.78 10.17
N THR A 198 16.26 -1.70 11.19
CA THR A 198 15.42 -2.83 11.63
C THR A 198 14.48 -3.25 10.49
N GLY A 199 13.79 -2.30 9.87
CA GLY A 199 12.94 -2.54 8.72
C GLY A 199 13.69 -3.15 7.53
N LEU A 200 14.86 -2.61 7.18
CA LEU A 200 15.74 -3.17 6.14
C LEU A 200 16.18 -4.61 6.43
N SER A 201 16.55 -4.90 7.68
CA SER A 201 16.95 -6.25 8.09
C SER A 201 15.79 -7.22 7.99
N LEU A 202 14.58 -6.82 8.41
CA LEU A 202 13.36 -7.62 8.31
C LEU A 202 12.96 -7.87 6.84
N ALA A 203 13.08 -6.86 5.98
CA ALA A 203 12.81 -6.99 4.55
C ALA A 203 13.77 -8.01 3.91
N ALA A 204 15.07 -7.91 4.22
CA ALA A 204 16.07 -8.87 3.72
C ALA A 204 15.85 -10.30 4.26
N MET A 205 15.17 -10.45 5.39
CA MET A 205 14.76 -11.74 5.97
C MET A 205 13.43 -12.28 5.43
N GLY A 206 12.76 -11.57 4.51
CA GLY A 206 11.47 -11.99 3.96
C GLY A 206 10.29 -11.75 4.92
N LEU A 207 10.38 -10.74 5.80
CA LEU A 207 9.33 -10.37 6.77
C LEU A 207 8.75 -8.98 6.44
N PRO A 208 8.09 -8.79 5.28
CA PRO A 208 7.71 -7.48 4.76
C PRO A 208 6.71 -6.73 5.64
N GLY A 209 5.72 -7.41 6.23
CA GLY A 209 4.74 -6.74 7.11
C GLY A 209 5.38 -6.13 8.36
N GLN A 210 6.36 -6.82 8.97
CA GLN A 210 7.11 -6.27 10.09
C GLN A 210 8.05 -5.15 9.61
N ALA A 211 8.68 -5.31 8.45
CA ALA A 211 9.54 -4.31 7.86
C ALA A 211 8.81 -2.98 7.62
N THR A 212 7.64 -3.01 6.97
CA THR A 212 6.79 -1.84 6.72
C THR A 212 6.43 -1.13 8.02
N SER A 213 6.00 -1.86 9.05
CA SER A 213 5.65 -1.28 10.37
C SER A 213 6.82 -0.52 11.02
N GLU A 214 8.03 -1.09 10.98
CA GLU A 214 9.22 -0.45 11.54
C GLU A 214 9.62 0.81 10.75
N VAL A 215 9.55 0.75 9.41
CA VAL A 215 9.84 1.89 8.55
C VAL A 215 8.82 3.02 8.74
N GLU A 216 7.55 2.70 8.92
CA GLU A 216 6.52 3.70 9.25
C GLU A 216 6.75 4.36 10.61
N GLN A 217 7.18 3.58 11.61
CA GLN A 217 7.57 4.14 12.90
C GLN A 217 8.76 5.09 12.75
N ALA A 218 9.75 4.75 11.92
CA ALA A 218 10.86 5.64 11.59
C ALA A 218 10.35 6.95 10.96
N ILE A 219 9.42 6.89 10.01
CA ILE A 219 8.84 8.09 9.38
C ILE A 219 8.12 8.97 10.41
N ARG A 220 7.38 8.37 11.35
CA ARG A 220 6.64 9.09 12.40
C ARG A 220 7.52 9.79 13.43
N LEU A 221 8.70 9.25 13.74
CA LEU A 221 9.58 9.80 14.78
C LEU A 221 10.16 11.18 14.41
N ALA A 222 10.53 11.39 13.14
CA ALA A 222 10.99 12.68 12.65
C ALA A 222 10.49 12.89 11.21
N PRO A 223 9.26 13.42 11.06
CA PRO A 223 8.71 13.75 9.75
C PRO A 223 9.51 14.88 9.11
N GLY A 224 10.17 14.62 7.97
CA GLY A 224 10.96 15.62 7.24
C GLY A 224 12.46 15.58 7.50
N SER A 225 12.99 14.51 8.14
CA SER A 225 14.43 14.29 8.20
C SER A 225 15.00 13.87 6.84
N ALA A 226 16.32 13.94 6.67
CA ALA A 226 16.99 13.54 5.43
C ALA A 226 16.73 12.06 5.04
N ILE A 227 16.32 11.23 6.01
CA ILE A 227 16.01 9.81 5.80
C ILE A 227 14.53 9.52 5.57
N THR A 228 13.62 10.50 5.73
CA THR A 228 12.18 10.31 5.50
C THR A 228 11.88 9.85 4.07
N GLY A 229 12.38 10.56 3.05
CA GLY A 229 12.15 10.18 1.65
C GLY A 229 12.72 8.79 1.27
N PRO A 230 13.97 8.46 1.65
CA PRO A 230 14.48 7.09 1.51
C PRO A 230 13.64 6.03 2.23
N ALA A 231 13.13 6.32 3.43
CA ALA A 231 12.28 5.41 4.19
C ALA A 231 10.93 5.19 3.50
N GLU A 232 10.30 6.24 2.96
CA GLU A 232 9.06 6.12 2.17
C GLU A 232 9.24 5.23 0.95
N ARG A 233 10.30 5.46 0.16
CA ARG A 233 10.62 4.61 -1.01
C ARG A 233 10.85 3.15 -0.63
N LEU A 234 11.51 2.90 0.50
CA LEU A 234 11.72 1.54 0.99
C LEU A 234 10.39 0.89 1.39
N ARG A 235 9.55 1.59 2.16
CA ARG A 235 8.21 1.11 2.54
C ARG A 235 7.44 0.70 1.29
N ASP A 236 7.40 1.58 0.29
CA ASP A 236 6.64 1.36 -0.94
C ASP A 236 7.23 0.21 -1.77
N ALA A 237 8.55 0.09 -1.83
CA ALA A 237 9.22 -1.03 -2.49
C ALA A 237 8.96 -2.38 -1.79
N VAL A 238 8.94 -2.42 -0.46
CA VAL A 238 8.66 -3.62 0.35
C VAL A 238 7.20 -4.03 0.20
N VAL A 239 6.27 -3.07 0.29
CA VAL A 239 4.84 -3.31 0.05
C VAL A 239 4.63 -3.84 -1.36
N ALA A 240 5.18 -3.17 -2.38
CA ALA A 240 5.08 -3.60 -3.77
C ALA A 240 5.74 -4.97 -4.02
N ALA A 241 6.86 -5.29 -3.36
CA ALA A 241 7.49 -6.60 -3.44
C ALA A 241 6.59 -7.70 -2.83
N HIS A 242 5.97 -7.43 -1.68
CA HIS A 242 5.07 -8.37 -1.04
C HIS A 242 3.75 -8.54 -1.80
N GLU A 243 3.18 -7.47 -2.34
CA GLU A 243 2.01 -7.55 -3.21
C GLU A 243 2.32 -8.37 -4.48
N ARG A 244 3.56 -8.29 -5.00
CA ARG A 244 4.04 -9.15 -6.10
C ARG A 244 4.23 -10.62 -5.72
N GLU A 245 4.21 -10.99 -4.44
CA GLU A 245 4.15 -12.40 -4.02
C GLU A 245 2.72 -12.93 -3.96
N ARG A 246 1.73 -12.04 -3.86
CA ARG A 246 0.32 -12.45 -3.84
C ARG A 246 -0.02 -13.09 -5.18
N ARG A 247 -0.42 -14.36 -5.10
CA ARG A 247 -0.93 -15.10 -6.26
C ARG A 247 -2.44 -14.94 -6.40
N PHE A 248 -3.16 -14.69 -5.32
CA PHE A 248 -4.60 -14.52 -5.34
C PHE A 248 -4.98 -13.12 -4.86
N SER A 249 -5.91 -12.51 -5.57
CA SER A 249 -6.58 -11.27 -5.18
C SER A 249 -8.07 -11.36 -5.50
N GLY A 250 -8.90 -10.72 -4.70
CA GLY A 250 -10.35 -10.68 -4.93
C GLY A 250 -10.97 -9.32 -4.65
N GLU A 251 -12.13 -9.09 -5.26
CA GLU A 251 -13.02 -7.96 -4.96
C GLU A 251 -14.46 -8.46 -4.86
N VAL A 252 -15.17 -8.04 -3.82
CA VAL A 252 -16.63 -8.18 -3.70
C VAL A 252 -17.24 -6.79 -3.70
N ARG A 253 -18.26 -6.57 -4.51
CA ARG A 253 -19.00 -5.31 -4.61
C ARG A 253 -20.47 -5.55 -4.34
N VAL A 254 -21.07 -4.71 -3.51
CA VAL A 254 -22.52 -4.72 -3.25
C VAL A 254 -23.02 -3.29 -3.27
N GLY A 255 -24.17 -3.05 -3.88
CA GLY A 255 -24.74 -1.72 -3.98
C GLY A 255 -26.17 -1.68 -4.49
N LEU A 256 -26.61 -0.46 -4.74
CA LEU A 256 -27.91 -0.13 -5.30
C LEU A 256 -27.73 0.60 -6.62
N LEU A 257 -28.72 0.49 -7.50
CA LEU A 257 -28.77 1.18 -8.78
C LEU A 257 -30.15 1.81 -9.02
N TYR A 258 -30.16 2.81 -9.89
CA TYR A 258 -31.35 3.37 -10.52
C TYR A 258 -31.10 3.42 -12.03
N ASP A 259 -32.01 2.84 -12.80
CA ASP A 259 -31.99 2.81 -14.26
C ASP A 259 -33.28 3.45 -14.80
N ASP A 260 -33.14 4.49 -15.61
CA ASP A 260 -34.29 5.22 -16.17
C ASP A 260 -34.93 4.54 -17.39
N ASN A 261 -34.25 3.54 -17.97
CA ASN A 261 -34.70 2.85 -19.17
C ASN A 261 -34.10 1.42 -19.28
N PRO A 262 -34.33 0.53 -18.30
CA PRO A 262 -33.84 -0.86 -18.30
C PRO A 262 -34.31 -1.69 -19.50
N ARG A 263 -35.40 -1.25 -20.16
CA ARG A 263 -35.99 -1.92 -21.32
C ARG A 263 -35.43 -1.43 -22.66
N VAL A 264 -34.59 -0.39 -22.65
CA VAL A 264 -34.03 0.24 -23.86
C VAL A 264 -35.15 0.70 -24.80
N ARG A 265 -36.14 1.41 -24.27
CA ARG A 265 -37.26 1.95 -25.06
C ARG A 265 -36.78 3.00 -26.06
N PRO A 266 -37.28 3.01 -27.30
CA PRO A 266 -36.92 4.01 -28.29
C PRO A 266 -37.31 5.43 -27.86
N LYS A 267 -36.47 6.43 -28.15
CA LYS A 267 -36.64 7.84 -27.75
C LYS A 267 -37.54 8.66 -28.67
N SER A 268 -37.62 8.33 -29.96
CA SER A 268 -38.42 9.10 -30.92
C SER A 268 -39.89 9.13 -30.49
N VAL A 269 -40.40 10.34 -30.25
CA VAL A 269 -41.83 10.60 -30.14
C VAL A 269 -42.26 10.93 -31.55
N VAL A 270 -42.83 9.94 -32.23
CA VAL A 270 -43.60 10.29 -33.39
C VAL A 270 -44.87 10.99 -32.90
N GLY A 271 -45.06 12.26 -33.28
CA GLY A 271 -46.28 12.98 -32.96
C GLY A 271 -47.50 12.22 -33.52
N ASN A 272 -48.62 12.25 -32.80
CA ASN A 272 -49.91 11.80 -33.35
C ASN A 272 -50.24 12.65 -34.59
N GLY A 273 -49.83 12.20 -35.77
CA GLY A 273 -50.02 12.92 -37.04
C GLY A 273 -48.90 12.80 -38.08
N ASP A 274 -47.73 12.25 -37.75
CA ASP A 274 -46.70 12.00 -38.77
C ASP A 274 -46.98 10.67 -39.49
N SER A 275 -47.35 10.74 -40.77
CA SER A 275 -47.57 9.56 -41.63
C SER A 275 -46.31 8.73 -41.87
N ASN A 276 -45.12 9.26 -41.56
CA ASN A 276 -43.84 8.57 -41.68
C ASN A 276 -43.37 7.91 -40.37
N ALA A 277 -44.16 7.97 -39.30
CA ALA A 277 -43.90 7.23 -38.06
C ALA A 277 -43.63 5.75 -38.32
N ASP A 278 -42.65 5.15 -37.64
CA ASP A 278 -42.60 3.69 -37.53
C ASP A 278 -43.69 3.22 -36.54
N PRO A 279 -44.74 2.48 -36.97
CA PRO A 279 -45.80 1.99 -36.08
C PRO A 279 -45.28 1.10 -34.94
N LEU A 280 -44.14 0.43 -35.13
CA LEU A 280 -43.49 -0.37 -34.10
C LEU A 280 -43.02 0.50 -32.94
N VAL A 281 -42.49 1.71 -33.20
CA VAL A 281 -42.06 2.64 -32.15
C VAL A 281 -43.24 3.09 -31.31
N THR A 282 -44.36 3.45 -31.95
CA THR A 282 -45.61 3.78 -31.26
C THR A 282 -46.11 2.62 -30.40
N THR A 283 -45.98 1.39 -30.90
CA THR A 283 -46.38 0.18 -30.16
C THR A 283 -45.47 -0.06 -28.95
N LEU A 284 -44.15 -0.04 -29.12
CA LEU A 284 -43.17 -0.22 -28.05
C LEU A 284 -43.26 0.87 -26.97
N ARG A 285 -43.65 2.10 -27.37
CA ARG A 285 -43.91 3.19 -26.43
C ARG A 285 -45.31 3.09 -25.78
N GLY A 286 -46.35 2.74 -26.54
CA GLY A 286 -47.74 2.68 -26.08
C GLY A 286 -48.11 1.43 -25.25
N GLN A 287 -47.34 0.34 -25.36
CA GLN A 287 -47.60 -0.90 -24.62
C GLN A 287 -47.38 -0.82 -23.09
N SER A 288 -46.79 0.25 -22.55
CA SER A 288 -46.34 0.25 -21.16
C SER A 288 -47.33 0.88 -20.17
N ARG A 289 -48.23 0.07 -19.58
CA ARG A 289 -48.76 0.33 -18.22
C ARG A 289 -47.71 0.03 -17.13
N GLN A 290 -46.53 -0.43 -17.53
CA GLN A 290 -45.46 -0.88 -16.65
C GLN A 290 -44.42 0.24 -16.46
N SER A 291 -43.64 0.14 -15.37
CA SER A 291 -42.62 1.13 -15.04
C SER A 291 -41.62 1.34 -16.18
N ILE A 292 -41.24 2.60 -16.37
CA ILE A 292 -40.29 3.02 -17.41
C ILE A 292 -38.86 2.91 -16.85
N ASP A 293 -38.72 3.28 -15.59
CA ASP A 293 -37.53 3.22 -14.77
C ASP A 293 -37.63 2.09 -13.74
N SER A 294 -36.52 1.82 -13.08
CA SER A 294 -36.39 0.79 -12.05
C SER A 294 -35.30 1.14 -11.06
N VAL A 295 -35.57 0.87 -9.79
CA VAL A 295 -34.52 0.77 -8.76
C VAL A 295 -34.11 -0.69 -8.61
N GLY A 296 -32.85 -0.92 -8.23
CA GLY A 296 -32.33 -2.26 -8.17
C GLY A 296 -31.14 -2.43 -7.25
N GLU A 297 -30.71 -3.68 -7.14
CA GLU A 297 -29.51 -4.07 -6.42
C GLU A 297 -28.43 -4.49 -7.42
N LEU A 298 -27.17 -4.28 -7.05
CA LEU A 298 -26.03 -4.79 -7.80
C LEU A 298 -25.10 -5.60 -6.89
N VAL A 299 -24.59 -6.70 -7.44
CA VAL A 299 -23.57 -7.53 -6.81
C VAL A 299 -22.48 -7.84 -7.83
N GLY A 300 -21.23 -7.61 -7.45
CA GLY A 300 -20.05 -7.97 -8.23
C GLY A 300 -19.11 -8.86 -7.43
N LEU A 301 -18.52 -9.84 -8.09
CA LEU A 301 -17.48 -10.68 -7.53
C LEU A 301 -16.37 -10.80 -8.58
N ARG A 302 -15.13 -10.51 -8.18
CA ARG A 302 -13.95 -10.72 -8.99
C ARG A 302 -12.91 -11.51 -8.22
N GLY A 303 -12.27 -12.45 -8.87
CA GLY A 303 -11.11 -13.17 -8.35
C GLY A 303 -10.06 -13.35 -9.44
N ASP A 304 -8.81 -13.10 -9.11
CA ASP A 304 -7.67 -13.26 -10.00
C ASP A 304 -6.65 -14.19 -9.33
N TYR A 305 -6.19 -15.21 -10.03
CA TYR A 305 -5.18 -16.14 -9.57
C TYR A 305 -4.02 -16.26 -10.56
N VAL A 306 -2.84 -15.82 -10.12
CA VAL A 306 -1.57 -15.97 -10.83
C VAL A 306 -0.94 -17.31 -10.46
N TRP A 307 -1.23 -18.30 -11.30
CA TRP A 307 -0.78 -19.67 -11.10
C TRP A 307 0.70 -19.88 -11.50
N TRP A 308 1.20 -19.10 -12.46
CA TRP A 308 2.59 -19.15 -12.92
C TRP A 308 3.19 -17.75 -13.10
N ARG A 309 4.39 -17.54 -12.56
CA ARG A 309 5.12 -16.27 -12.63
C ARG A 309 6.63 -16.50 -12.65
N THR A 310 7.32 -15.80 -13.54
CA THR A 310 8.78 -15.66 -13.67
C THR A 310 9.10 -14.16 -13.85
N PRO A 311 10.38 -13.73 -13.90
CA PRO A 311 10.71 -12.32 -14.12
C PRO A 311 10.15 -11.75 -15.44
N GLN A 312 10.02 -12.59 -16.48
CA GLN A 312 9.58 -12.18 -17.81
C GLN A 312 8.18 -12.68 -18.18
N TRP A 313 7.63 -13.67 -17.48
CA TRP A 313 6.35 -14.27 -17.83
C TRP A 313 5.40 -14.29 -16.64
N GLU A 314 4.13 -14.02 -16.89
CA GLU A 314 3.08 -14.15 -15.90
C GLU A 314 1.86 -14.76 -16.57
N SER A 315 1.27 -15.80 -15.97
CA SER A 315 0.01 -16.36 -16.41
C SER A 315 -0.98 -16.39 -15.28
N SER A 316 -2.21 -15.99 -15.58
CA SER A 316 -3.29 -15.88 -14.62
C SER A 316 -4.59 -16.46 -15.16
N ILE A 317 -5.45 -16.85 -14.23
CA ILE A 317 -6.85 -17.19 -14.46
C ILE A 317 -7.67 -16.23 -13.62
N SER A 318 -8.70 -15.64 -14.20
CA SER A 318 -9.60 -14.73 -13.51
C SER A 318 -11.05 -15.12 -13.73
N TYR A 319 -11.88 -14.85 -12.72
CA TYR A 319 -13.32 -14.96 -12.79
C TYR A 319 -13.95 -13.64 -12.36
N SER A 320 -14.96 -13.20 -13.10
CA SER A 320 -15.79 -12.04 -12.77
C SER A 320 -17.26 -12.44 -12.91
N GLY A 321 -18.02 -12.31 -11.82
CA GLY A 321 -19.46 -12.45 -11.81
C GLY A 321 -20.11 -11.09 -11.52
N PHE A 322 -21.16 -10.74 -12.25
CA PHE A 322 -21.88 -9.48 -12.06
C PHE A 322 -23.38 -9.70 -12.16
N LEU A 323 -24.14 -9.16 -11.22
CA LEU A 323 -25.59 -9.25 -11.15
C LEU A 323 -26.18 -7.84 -10.98
N THR A 324 -27.14 -7.48 -11.82
CA THR A 324 -28.10 -6.41 -11.54
C THR A 324 -29.49 -7.00 -11.42
N TYR A 325 -30.20 -6.64 -10.36
CA TYR A 325 -31.59 -7.03 -10.18
C TYR A 325 -32.50 -5.80 -10.27
N GLU A 326 -33.36 -5.75 -11.28
CA GLU A 326 -34.29 -4.64 -11.52
C GLU A 326 -35.63 -4.92 -10.84
N ASN A 327 -35.99 -4.17 -9.79
CA ASN A 327 -37.15 -4.49 -8.95
C ASN A 327 -38.49 -4.32 -9.70
N ASP A 328 -38.62 -3.26 -10.50
CA ASP A 328 -39.86 -2.96 -11.21
C ASP A 328 -40.01 -3.78 -12.50
N VAL A 329 -38.89 -4.27 -13.03
CA VAL A 329 -38.84 -5.01 -14.30
C VAL A 329 -37.90 -6.24 -14.28
N PRO A 330 -38.10 -7.25 -13.40
CA PRO A 330 -37.11 -8.30 -13.13
C PRO A 330 -36.68 -9.16 -14.34
N LYS A 331 -37.44 -9.13 -15.43
CA LYS A 331 -37.08 -9.78 -16.70
C LYS A 331 -35.91 -9.11 -17.43
N PHE A 332 -35.53 -7.90 -17.02
CA PHE A 332 -34.39 -7.14 -17.54
C PHE A 332 -33.20 -7.14 -16.58
N SER A 333 -33.28 -7.89 -15.48
CA SER A 333 -32.14 -8.18 -14.60
C SER A 333 -31.07 -8.95 -15.38
N VAL A 334 -29.80 -8.55 -15.22
CA VAL A 334 -28.66 -9.13 -15.93
C VAL A 334 -27.79 -9.89 -14.96
N LEU A 335 -27.43 -11.13 -15.31
CA LEU A 335 -26.39 -11.90 -14.64
C LEU A 335 -25.31 -12.25 -15.67
N ASP A 336 -24.07 -11.91 -15.39
CA ASP A 336 -22.92 -12.17 -16.24
C ASP A 336 -21.89 -13.03 -15.50
N HIS A 337 -21.37 -14.04 -16.20
CA HIS A 337 -20.28 -14.89 -15.77
C HIS A 337 -19.14 -14.82 -16.79
N LEU A 338 -18.02 -14.25 -16.39
CA LEU A 338 -16.83 -14.08 -17.21
C LEU A 338 -15.67 -14.87 -16.62
N VAL A 339 -15.06 -15.73 -17.43
CA VAL A 339 -13.82 -16.46 -17.12
C VAL A 339 -12.76 -16.03 -18.12
N ALA A 340 -11.58 -15.67 -17.64
CA ALA A 340 -10.46 -15.34 -18.51
C ALA A 340 -9.20 -16.10 -18.12
N ALA A 341 -8.42 -16.46 -19.13
CA ALA A 341 -7.06 -16.94 -18.99
C ALA A 341 -6.14 -15.96 -19.72
N SER A 342 -5.04 -15.57 -19.08
CA SER A 342 -4.09 -14.62 -19.65
C SER A 342 -2.65 -15.11 -19.54
N LEU A 343 -1.85 -14.69 -20.51
CA LEU A 343 -0.40 -14.89 -20.55
C LEU A 343 0.23 -13.54 -20.92
N LEU A 344 1.10 -13.04 -20.05
CA LEU A 344 1.81 -11.79 -20.19
C LEU A 344 3.31 -12.07 -20.31
N HIS A 345 3.96 -11.38 -21.24
CA HIS A 345 5.40 -11.38 -21.42
C HIS A 345 5.93 -9.94 -21.24
N LYS A 346 6.95 -9.78 -20.41
CA LYS A 346 7.63 -8.52 -20.13
C LYS A 346 8.98 -8.53 -20.83
N ASN A 347 9.25 -7.49 -21.62
CA ASN A 347 10.48 -7.34 -22.37
C ASN A 347 10.91 -5.85 -22.43
N THR A 348 12.01 -5.57 -23.12
CA THR A 348 12.51 -4.22 -23.36
C THR A 348 12.91 -4.09 -24.83
N VAL A 349 12.42 -3.05 -25.50
CA VAL A 349 12.72 -2.78 -26.92
C VAL A 349 13.23 -1.34 -27.03
N ALA A 350 14.44 -1.17 -27.58
CA ALA A 350 15.11 0.14 -27.67
C ALA A 350 15.20 0.89 -26.32
N GLY A 351 15.38 0.15 -25.22
CA GLY A 351 15.43 0.71 -23.86
C GLY A 351 14.07 1.01 -23.22
N MET A 352 12.97 0.89 -23.97
CA MET A 352 11.61 1.11 -23.46
C MET A 352 11.02 -0.21 -22.93
N PRO A 353 10.45 -0.23 -21.71
CA PRO A 353 9.71 -1.38 -21.21
C PRO A 353 8.48 -1.66 -22.08
N ILE A 354 8.33 -2.91 -22.50
CA ILE A 354 7.16 -3.39 -23.24
C ILE A 354 6.56 -4.61 -22.54
N GLN A 355 5.24 -4.67 -22.51
CA GLN A 355 4.50 -5.85 -22.06
C GLN A 355 3.57 -6.30 -23.18
N THR A 356 3.68 -7.55 -23.60
CA THR A 356 2.79 -8.15 -24.60
C THR A 356 1.99 -9.25 -23.96
N GLY A 357 0.72 -9.40 -24.30
CA GLY A 357 -0.12 -10.42 -23.71
C GLY A 357 -1.09 -11.06 -24.69
N LEU A 358 -1.42 -12.30 -24.38
CA LEU A 358 -2.49 -13.08 -24.99
C LEU A 358 -3.57 -13.30 -23.92
N GLN A 359 -4.83 -13.11 -24.28
CA GLN A 359 -5.97 -13.36 -23.40
C GLN A 359 -7.07 -14.09 -24.15
N TYR A 360 -7.63 -15.11 -23.49
CA TYR A 360 -8.87 -15.74 -23.88
C TYR A 360 -9.93 -15.47 -22.81
N VAL A 361 -11.12 -15.05 -23.24
CA VAL A 361 -12.26 -14.74 -22.36
C VAL A 361 -13.48 -15.52 -22.85
N TYR A 362 -14.12 -16.23 -21.93
CA TYR A 362 -15.45 -16.78 -22.11
C TYR A 362 -16.43 -16.02 -21.21
N ASP A 363 -17.55 -15.60 -21.78
CA ASP A 363 -18.55 -14.76 -21.12
C ASP A 363 -19.94 -15.33 -21.42
N ALA A 364 -20.76 -15.47 -20.39
CA ALA A 364 -22.13 -15.98 -20.45
C ALA A 364 -23.08 -15.02 -19.73
N VAL A 365 -23.87 -14.29 -20.53
CA VAL A 365 -24.85 -13.31 -20.07
C VAL A 365 -26.24 -13.94 -20.04
N PHE A 366 -26.92 -13.80 -18.92
CA PHE A 366 -28.30 -14.20 -18.67
C PHE A 366 -29.16 -12.95 -18.52
N LEU A 367 -30.37 -12.97 -19.09
CA LEU A 367 -31.32 -11.87 -19.06
C LEU A 367 -32.66 -12.36 -18.54
N GLY A 368 -33.04 -11.96 -17.33
CA GLY A 368 -34.30 -12.36 -16.71
C GLY A 368 -34.41 -13.86 -16.43
N GLY A 369 -33.29 -14.57 -16.30
CA GLY A 369 -33.24 -16.01 -16.00
C GLY A 369 -32.52 -16.85 -17.05
N PRO A 370 -33.01 -16.97 -18.31
CA PRO A 370 -32.34 -17.75 -19.34
C PRO A 370 -31.05 -17.09 -19.82
N ILE A 371 -30.16 -17.91 -20.38
CA ILE A 371 -29.00 -17.42 -21.11
C ILE A 371 -29.48 -16.58 -22.30
N PHE A 372 -28.84 -15.43 -22.50
CA PHE A 372 -29.15 -14.48 -23.56
C PHE A 372 -28.04 -14.43 -24.61
N LEU A 373 -26.79 -14.43 -24.16
CA LEU A 373 -25.63 -14.28 -25.01
C LEU A 373 -24.44 -15.06 -24.45
N GLN A 374 -23.75 -15.80 -25.31
CA GLN A 374 -22.44 -16.39 -25.03
C GLN A 374 -21.40 -15.72 -25.92
N ARG A 375 -20.21 -15.44 -25.37
CA ARG A 375 -19.12 -14.83 -26.10
C ARG A 375 -17.80 -15.56 -25.86
N GLN A 376 -17.05 -15.75 -26.93
CA GLN A 376 -15.66 -16.19 -26.88
C GLN A 376 -14.79 -15.11 -27.49
N THR A 377 -13.82 -14.62 -26.73
CA THR A 377 -12.97 -13.51 -27.15
C THR A 377 -11.50 -13.89 -27.02
N ALA A 378 -10.75 -13.82 -28.12
CA ALA A 378 -9.31 -13.97 -28.14
C ALA A 378 -8.66 -12.61 -28.43
N SER A 379 -7.73 -12.16 -27.59
CA SER A 379 -7.07 -10.86 -27.71
C SER A 379 -5.55 -11.01 -27.67
N LEU A 380 -4.87 -10.36 -28.60
CA LEU A 380 -3.44 -10.07 -28.54
C LEU A 380 -3.29 -8.58 -28.24
N PHE A 381 -2.48 -8.23 -27.25
CA PHE A 381 -2.27 -6.84 -26.86
C PHE A 381 -0.83 -6.55 -26.48
N GLY A 382 -0.46 -5.28 -26.54
CA GLY A 382 0.85 -4.77 -26.15
C GLY A 382 0.72 -3.42 -25.44
N SER A 383 1.54 -3.19 -24.43
CA SER A 383 1.70 -1.92 -23.74
C SER A 383 3.17 -1.50 -23.83
N LEU A 384 3.44 -0.34 -24.39
CA LEU A 384 4.75 0.30 -24.47
C LEU A 384 4.78 1.46 -23.49
N VAL A 385 5.79 1.48 -22.61
CA VAL A 385 6.07 2.62 -21.72
C VAL A 385 7.16 3.45 -22.39
N GLU A 386 6.80 4.51 -23.10
CA GLU A 386 7.80 5.35 -23.79
C GLU A 386 8.64 6.15 -22.80
N ASN A 387 8.02 6.67 -21.74
CA ASN A 387 8.67 7.37 -20.63
C ASN A 387 7.73 7.48 -19.41
N GLU A 388 8.07 8.33 -18.44
CA GLU A 388 7.26 8.56 -17.22
C GLU A 388 5.87 9.17 -17.48
N HIS A 389 5.69 9.86 -18.61
CA HIS A 389 4.46 10.55 -18.98
C HIS A 389 3.65 9.81 -20.05
N HIS A 390 4.30 9.05 -20.91
CA HIS A 390 3.67 8.43 -22.07
C HIS A 390 3.54 6.92 -21.88
N LEU A 391 2.37 6.40 -22.24
CA LEU A 391 2.11 4.96 -22.34
C LEU A 391 1.17 4.71 -23.51
N THR A 392 1.57 3.87 -24.45
CA THR A 392 0.71 3.42 -25.55
C THR A 392 0.34 1.95 -25.39
N GLN A 393 -0.94 1.66 -25.58
CA GLN A 393 -1.48 0.30 -25.64
C GLN A 393 -2.06 0.06 -27.03
N ALA A 394 -1.80 -1.12 -27.60
CA ALA A 394 -2.39 -1.54 -28.87
C ALA A 394 -2.91 -2.97 -28.74
N PHE A 395 -3.95 -3.31 -29.50
CA PHE A 395 -4.55 -4.64 -29.47
C PHE A 395 -5.17 -5.04 -30.80
N GLY A 396 -5.24 -6.36 -31.01
CA GLY A 396 -6.09 -7.02 -31.99
C GLY A 396 -6.94 -8.07 -31.28
N ARG A 397 -8.22 -8.16 -31.62
CA ARG A 397 -9.19 -9.03 -30.96
C ARG A 397 -10.14 -9.68 -31.95
N TYR A 398 -10.41 -10.94 -31.72
CA TYR A 398 -11.47 -11.71 -32.35
C TYR A 398 -12.52 -12.05 -31.31
N GLN A 399 -13.81 -11.98 -31.69
CA GLN A 399 -14.92 -12.33 -30.82
C GLN A 399 -16.02 -13.07 -31.59
N ARG A 400 -16.39 -14.26 -31.13
CA ARG A 400 -17.62 -14.97 -31.54
C ARG A 400 -18.74 -14.64 -30.55
N LYS A 401 -19.93 -14.34 -31.06
CA LYS A 401 -21.15 -14.07 -30.29
C LYS A 401 -22.22 -15.07 -30.71
N ASP A 402 -22.80 -15.76 -29.74
CA ASP A 402 -23.91 -16.68 -29.95
C ASP A 402 -25.08 -16.25 -29.06
N PHE A 403 -26.16 -15.76 -29.66
CA PHE A 403 -27.35 -15.30 -28.97
C PHE A 403 -28.34 -16.45 -28.82
N ASN A 404 -28.95 -16.56 -27.64
CA ASN A 404 -30.02 -17.51 -27.42
C ASN A 404 -31.34 -16.95 -27.97
N GLN A 405 -31.56 -17.17 -29.26
CA GLN A 405 -32.73 -16.66 -29.97
C GLN A 405 -33.95 -17.55 -29.78
N ARG A 406 -35.16 -16.95 -29.78
CA ARG A 406 -36.41 -17.72 -29.74
C ARG A 406 -36.73 -18.27 -31.13
N VAL A 407 -37.41 -19.42 -31.16
CA VAL A 407 -37.73 -20.29 -32.31
C VAL A 407 -38.43 -19.60 -33.50
N LEU A 408 -38.88 -18.34 -33.37
CA LEU A 408 -39.64 -17.61 -34.39
C LEU A 408 -38.90 -16.38 -34.95
N THR A 409 -37.57 -16.32 -34.85
CA THR A 409 -36.78 -15.21 -35.42
C THR A 409 -36.56 -15.46 -36.91
N SER A 410 -36.83 -14.46 -37.76
CA SER A 410 -36.49 -14.51 -39.19
C SER A 410 -34.98 -14.64 -39.38
N ARG A 411 -34.56 -15.20 -40.51
CA ARG A 411 -33.13 -15.43 -40.77
C ARG A 411 -32.32 -14.13 -40.76
N GLU A 412 -32.93 -13.05 -41.22
CA GLU A 412 -32.30 -11.74 -41.34
C GLU A 412 -32.05 -11.07 -39.98
N GLU A 413 -32.80 -11.46 -38.95
CA GLU A 413 -32.69 -10.97 -37.56
C GLU A 413 -31.78 -11.85 -36.68
N ILE A 414 -31.11 -12.84 -37.27
CA ILE A 414 -30.10 -13.62 -36.55
C ILE A 414 -28.92 -12.70 -36.20
N ARG A 415 -28.53 -12.69 -34.93
CA ARG A 415 -27.53 -11.77 -34.36
C ARG A 415 -26.18 -12.43 -34.07
N ASP A 416 -26.13 -13.75 -34.22
CA ASP A 416 -24.90 -14.52 -34.07
C ASP A 416 -23.86 -13.96 -35.05
N ALA A 417 -22.64 -13.75 -34.58
CA ALA A 417 -21.68 -12.98 -35.34
C ALA A 417 -20.23 -13.25 -34.94
N ASP A 418 -19.36 -13.04 -35.92
CA ASP A 418 -17.92 -12.94 -35.75
C ASP A 418 -17.50 -11.47 -35.85
N ASN A 419 -16.81 -10.97 -34.83
CA ASN A 419 -16.33 -9.58 -34.77
C ASN A 419 -14.81 -9.52 -34.69
N TRP A 420 -14.21 -8.78 -35.60
CA TRP A 420 -12.77 -8.49 -35.65
C TRP A 420 -12.52 -7.04 -35.27
N MET A 421 -11.68 -6.83 -34.27
CA MET A 421 -11.37 -5.51 -33.71
C MET A 421 -9.87 -5.27 -33.72
N ALA A 422 -9.46 -4.05 -34.03
CA ALA A 422 -8.09 -3.59 -33.85
C ALA A 422 -8.08 -2.14 -33.40
N GLY A 423 -7.20 -1.80 -32.47
CA GLY A 423 -7.18 -0.45 -31.92
C GLY A 423 -5.97 -0.15 -31.06
N PHE A 424 -5.92 1.09 -30.59
CA PHE A 424 -4.90 1.56 -29.66
C PHE A 424 -5.48 2.60 -28.69
N GLN A 425 -4.77 2.80 -27.57
CA GLN A 425 -5.02 3.83 -26.58
C GLN A 425 -3.68 4.44 -26.16
N HIS A 426 -3.61 5.76 -26.10
CA HIS A 426 -2.45 6.49 -25.62
C HIS A 426 -2.83 7.23 -24.33
N PHE A 427 -1.94 7.15 -23.34
CA PHE A 427 -2.11 7.76 -22.02
C PHE A 427 -1.03 8.83 -21.80
N LEU A 428 -1.47 10.01 -21.37
CA LEU A 428 -0.64 11.07 -20.82
C LEU A 428 -0.79 11.05 -19.30
N ARG A 429 0.29 10.72 -18.59
CA ARG A 429 0.31 10.40 -17.16
C ARG A 429 1.12 11.43 -16.39
N PHE A 430 0.66 11.77 -15.19
CA PHE A 430 1.26 12.81 -14.34
C PHE A 430 1.26 12.38 -12.88
N SER A 431 2.25 12.89 -12.14
CA SER A 431 2.41 12.63 -10.70
C SER A 431 2.35 11.15 -10.37
N GLU A 432 3.21 10.35 -11.01
CA GLU A 432 3.30 8.89 -10.79
C GLU A 432 1.93 8.19 -11.01
N ASP A 433 1.32 8.42 -12.17
CA ASP A 433 0.04 7.83 -12.59
C ASP A 433 -1.21 8.23 -11.76
N ARG A 434 -1.08 9.15 -10.80
CA ARG A 434 -2.24 9.65 -10.03
C ARG A 434 -3.23 10.43 -10.89
N HIS A 435 -2.75 11.06 -11.96
CA HIS A 435 -3.58 11.73 -12.95
C HIS A 435 -3.22 11.25 -14.33
N TYR A 436 -4.22 11.03 -15.18
CA TYR A 436 -3.97 10.76 -16.59
C TYR A 436 -5.08 11.27 -17.48
N LEU A 437 -4.72 11.53 -18.73
CA LEU A 437 -5.64 11.66 -19.85
C LEU A 437 -5.40 10.47 -20.78
N LYS A 438 -6.46 9.98 -21.42
CA LYS A 438 -6.36 8.93 -22.42
C LYS A 438 -7.15 9.27 -23.67
N LEU A 439 -6.62 8.86 -24.82
CA LEU A 439 -7.27 8.93 -26.11
C LEU A 439 -7.02 7.63 -26.85
N GLY A 440 -8.02 7.10 -27.55
CA GLY A 440 -7.90 5.86 -28.29
C GLY A 440 -8.84 5.79 -29.47
N TYR A 441 -8.52 4.84 -30.34
CA TYR A 441 -9.28 4.54 -31.53
C TYR A 441 -9.34 3.03 -31.73
N GLN A 442 -10.50 2.54 -32.14
CA GLN A 442 -10.72 1.15 -32.51
C GLN A 442 -11.53 1.10 -33.79
N PHE A 443 -11.10 0.27 -34.73
CA PHE A 443 -11.94 -0.20 -35.83
C PHE A 443 -12.50 -1.57 -35.48
N ASP A 444 -13.73 -1.83 -35.85
CA ASP A 444 -14.36 -3.15 -35.71
C ASP A 444 -15.20 -3.54 -36.93
N TRP A 445 -15.23 -4.84 -37.22
CA TRP A 445 -15.97 -5.40 -38.33
C TRP A 445 -16.78 -6.59 -37.84
N GLU A 446 -18.10 -6.43 -37.85
CA GLU A 446 -19.07 -7.41 -37.42
C GLU A 446 -19.65 -8.13 -38.64
N ASN A 447 -19.38 -9.43 -38.74
CA ASN A 447 -19.97 -10.32 -39.73
C ASN A 447 -21.04 -11.18 -39.04
N ALA A 448 -22.29 -10.74 -39.13
CA ALA A 448 -23.43 -11.43 -38.54
C ALA A 448 -24.02 -12.48 -39.51
N ASP A 449 -24.58 -13.55 -38.95
CA ASP A 449 -25.27 -14.61 -39.68
C ASP A 449 -26.58 -14.10 -40.32
N GLY A 450 -27.22 -13.10 -39.70
CA GLY A 450 -28.35 -12.35 -40.24
C GLY A 450 -27.93 -11.01 -40.87
N ASN A 451 -28.50 -10.70 -42.03
CA ASN A 451 -28.13 -9.52 -42.82
C ASN A 451 -28.32 -8.19 -42.07
N ASP A 452 -29.31 -8.09 -41.17
CA ASP A 452 -29.69 -6.81 -40.56
C ASP A 452 -28.73 -6.35 -39.45
N TRP A 453 -27.72 -7.16 -39.13
CA TRP A 453 -26.82 -6.97 -37.98
C TRP A 453 -25.33 -6.84 -38.34
N GLY A 454 -24.93 -7.06 -39.59
CA GLY A 454 -23.54 -6.86 -40.03
C GLY A 454 -23.19 -5.38 -40.21
N TYR A 455 -22.02 -4.95 -39.77
CA TYR A 455 -21.58 -3.55 -39.87
C TYR A 455 -20.05 -3.35 -39.90
N HIS A 456 -19.63 -2.17 -40.34
CA HIS A 456 -18.30 -1.62 -40.10
C HIS A 456 -18.38 -0.52 -39.04
N GLY A 457 -17.52 -0.64 -38.03
CA GLY A 457 -17.54 0.16 -36.82
C GLY A 457 -16.26 0.97 -36.64
N ASN A 458 -16.42 2.21 -36.18
CA ASN A 458 -15.32 3.06 -35.75
C ASN A 458 -15.64 3.59 -34.36
N ARG A 459 -14.71 3.42 -33.43
CA ARG A 459 -14.89 3.78 -32.03
C ARG A 459 -13.80 4.72 -31.58
N ILE A 460 -14.20 5.87 -31.02
CA ILE A 460 -13.31 6.86 -30.42
C ILE A 460 -13.46 6.78 -28.91
N LEU A 461 -12.34 6.70 -28.21
CA LEU A 461 -12.26 6.57 -26.76
C LEU A 461 -11.52 7.79 -26.23
N ALA A 462 -12.10 8.50 -25.27
CA ALA A 462 -11.40 9.57 -24.57
C ALA A 462 -11.72 9.50 -23.09
N GLY A 463 -10.85 10.00 -22.23
CA GLY A 463 -11.14 10.02 -20.81
C GLY A 463 -9.97 10.46 -19.97
N GLY A 464 -10.14 10.35 -18.65
CA GLY A 464 -9.08 10.67 -17.73
C GLY A 464 -9.45 10.39 -16.29
N GLN A 465 -8.45 10.51 -15.45
CA GLN A 465 -8.55 10.36 -14.01
C GLN A 465 -7.83 11.49 -13.31
N VAL A 466 -8.41 11.97 -12.21
CA VAL A 466 -7.75 12.88 -11.29
C VAL A 466 -7.92 12.32 -9.88
N THR A 467 -6.80 12.17 -9.17
CA THR A 467 -6.81 11.84 -7.74
C THR A 467 -6.75 13.13 -6.93
N LEU A 468 -7.78 13.40 -6.15
CA LEU A 468 -7.91 14.59 -5.33
C LEU A 468 -7.11 14.45 -4.02
N PRO A 469 -6.61 15.56 -3.45
CA PRO A 469 -5.77 15.52 -2.25
C PRO A 469 -6.51 15.04 -1.00
N TRP A 470 -7.84 15.09 -0.99
CA TRP A 470 -8.66 14.63 0.13
C TRP A 470 -8.87 13.12 0.11
N LYS A 471 -8.42 12.40 1.14
CA LYS A 471 -8.69 10.95 1.33
C LYS A 471 -8.34 10.06 0.11
N GLY A 472 -7.48 10.51 -0.80
CA GLY A 472 -7.16 9.79 -2.04
C GLY A 472 -8.35 9.54 -2.97
N THR A 473 -9.38 10.40 -2.96
CA THR A 473 -10.58 10.24 -3.80
C THR A 473 -10.22 10.35 -5.28
N ARG A 474 -10.65 9.38 -6.09
CA ARG A 474 -10.40 9.34 -7.53
C ARG A 474 -11.66 9.72 -8.29
N LEU A 475 -11.55 10.71 -9.17
CA LEU A 475 -12.56 11.04 -10.16
C LEU A 475 -12.12 10.48 -11.50
N LYS A 476 -13.01 9.77 -12.18
CA LYS A 476 -12.78 9.22 -13.52
C LYS A 476 -13.91 9.66 -14.45
N TYR A 477 -13.55 9.95 -15.68
CA TYR A 477 -14.49 10.19 -16.76
C TYR A 477 -14.03 9.41 -18.00
N ASP A 478 -14.93 8.62 -18.56
CA ASP A 478 -14.74 7.90 -19.81
C ASP A 478 -15.81 8.31 -20.81
N PHE A 479 -15.38 8.60 -22.03
CA PHE A 479 -16.19 8.93 -23.19
C PHE A 479 -15.94 7.91 -24.28
N ASP A 480 -17.03 7.47 -24.90
CA ASP A 480 -17.05 6.49 -25.97
C ASP A 480 -17.99 6.95 -27.07
N LEU A 481 -17.49 7.02 -28.30
CA LEU A 481 -18.31 7.23 -29.48
C LEU A 481 -18.15 6.02 -30.40
N HIS A 482 -19.22 5.26 -30.62
CA HIS A 482 -19.24 4.15 -31.58
C HIS A 482 -20.12 4.48 -32.78
N LEU A 483 -19.49 4.63 -33.94
CA LEU A 483 -20.14 4.85 -35.22
C LEU A 483 -20.25 3.51 -35.93
N ARG A 484 -21.46 3.08 -36.30
CA ARG A 484 -21.72 1.78 -36.95
C ARG A 484 -22.46 1.99 -38.27
N ASP A 485 -21.85 1.57 -39.36
CA ASP A 485 -22.43 1.58 -40.71
C ASP A 485 -22.82 0.16 -41.11
N TYR A 486 -24.13 -0.12 -41.16
CA TYR A 486 -24.65 -1.46 -41.41
C TYR A 486 -24.61 -1.79 -42.90
N THR A 487 -24.13 -2.99 -43.22
CA THR A 487 -23.72 -3.36 -44.58
C THR A 487 -24.92 -3.64 -45.50
N PHE A 488 -26.04 -4.09 -44.93
CA PHE A 488 -27.26 -4.42 -45.68
C PHE A 488 -28.40 -3.44 -45.38
N LYS A 489 -29.31 -3.33 -46.35
CA LYS A 489 -30.58 -2.63 -46.11
C LYS A 489 -31.39 -3.49 -45.16
N ASN A 490 -31.87 -2.88 -44.08
CA ASN A 490 -32.55 -3.64 -43.04
C ASN A 490 -33.87 -4.17 -43.62
N THR A 491 -34.05 -5.48 -43.60
CA THR A 491 -35.09 -6.18 -44.35
C THR A 491 -36.42 -6.25 -43.63
N ILE A 492 -36.45 -5.95 -42.32
CA ILE A 492 -37.64 -6.07 -41.47
C ILE A 492 -37.95 -4.77 -40.73
N LEU A 493 -36.93 -3.96 -40.44
CA LEU A 493 -37.06 -2.67 -39.76
C LEU A 493 -36.52 -1.53 -40.65
N PRO A 494 -37.14 -0.35 -40.67
CA PRO A 494 -38.33 0.04 -39.91
C PRO A 494 -39.59 -0.58 -40.52
N SER A 495 -40.64 -0.78 -39.71
CA SER A 495 -41.82 -1.57 -40.13
C SER A 495 -42.69 -0.87 -41.19
N ASN A 496 -42.59 0.45 -41.31
CA ASN A 496 -43.26 1.26 -42.32
C ASN A 496 -42.63 1.13 -43.72
N ASN A 497 -41.34 0.75 -43.82
CA ASN A 497 -40.60 0.78 -45.07
C ASN A 497 -39.44 -0.25 -45.10
N PRO A 498 -39.70 -1.54 -44.83
CA PRO A 498 -38.66 -2.56 -44.74
C PRO A 498 -37.90 -2.73 -46.07
N GLY A 499 -36.59 -2.98 -45.97
CA GLY A 499 -35.69 -3.24 -47.08
C GLY A 499 -35.24 -2.01 -47.87
N ARG A 500 -35.65 -0.80 -47.48
CA ARG A 500 -35.37 0.42 -48.25
C ARG A 500 -34.12 1.17 -47.80
N GLU A 501 -33.83 1.15 -46.51
CA GLU A 501 -32.79 1.97 -45.88
C GLU A 501 -31.71 1.09 -45.25
N ARG A 502 -30.45 1.54 -45.33
CA ARG A 502 -29.35 0.98 -44.53
C ARG A 502 -29.33 1.69 -43.18
N ARG A 503 -29.07 0.95 -42.11
CA ARG A 503 -28.98 1.51 -40.76
C ARG A 503 -27.62 2.16 -40.55
N PHE A 504 -27.62 3.29 -39.87
CA PHE A 504 -26.43 3.96 -39.36
C PHE A 504 -26.70 4.40 -37.92
N ASP A 505 -25.76 4.08 -37.03
CA ASP A 505 -25.88 4.35 -35.61
C ASP A 505 -24.68 5.13 -35.07
N GLU A 506 -24.96 6.11 -34.23
CA GLU A 506 -24.01 6.87 -33.43
C GLU A 506 -24.35 6.67 -31.95
N GLU A 507 -23.51 5.91 -31.25
CA GLU A 507 -23.69 5.63 -29.83
C GLU A 507 -22.69 6.43 -29.01
N PHE A 508 -23.20 7.32 -28.15
CA PHE A 508 -22.42 8.10 -27.22
C PHE A 508 -22.57 7.49 -25.83
N ASN A 509 -21.47 7.02 -25.23
CA ASN A 509 -21.43 6.58 -23.84
C ASN A 509 -20.57 7.53 -23.00
N HIS A 510 -21.09 7.93 -21.84
CA HIS A 510 -20.41 8.71 -20.83
C HIS A 510 -20.42 7.91 -19.53
N ALA A 511 -19.26 7.71 -18.91
CA ALA A 511 -19.15 7.09 -17.60
C ALA A 511 -18.40 8.02 -16.65
N PHE A 512 -19.09 8.46 -15.60
CA PHE A 512 -18.50 9.24 -14.52
C PHE A 512 -18.40 8.36 -13.29
N ARG A 513 -17.22 8.28 -12.68
CA ARG A 513 -17.00 7.48 -11.49
C ARG A 513 -16.26 8.25 -10.41
N VAL A 514 -16.75 8.16 -9.19
CA VAL A 514 -16.13 8.66 -7.96
C VAL A 514 -15.78 7.47 -7.08
N GLU A 515 -14.50 7.28 -6.78
CA GLU A 515 -14.01 6.22 -5.89
C GLU A 515 -13.40 6.85 -4.64
N VAL A 516 -13.99 6.58 -3.48
CA VAL A 516 -13.56 7.10 -2.17
C VAL A 516 -13.03 5.94 -1.33
N PRO A 517 -11.72 5.85 -1.10
CA PRO A 517 -11.16 4.89 -0.15
C PRO A 517 -11.72 5.15 1.26
N LEU A 518 -12.30 4.12 1.87
CA LEU A 518 -12.88 4.18 3.22
C LEU A 518 -11.89 3.74 4.32
N GLY A 519 -10.78 3.11 3.93
CA GLY A 519 -9.74 2.61 4.84
C GLY A 519 -9.47 1.13 4.64
N THR A 520 -8.77 0.53 5.62
CA THR A 520 -8.46 -0.90 5.64
C THR A 520 -9.18 -1.62 6.78
N LEU A 521 -9.60 -2.85 6.52
CA LEU A 521 -10.15 -3.79 7.49
C LEU A 521 -9.15 -4.92 7.74
N LYS A 522 -8.91 -5.23 9.03
CA LYS A 522 -8.13 -6.40 9.42
C LYS A 522 -9.01 -7.65 9.41
N VAL A 523 -8.69 -8.60 8.53
CA VAL A 523 -9.34 -9.92 8.48
C VAL A 523 -8.27 -10.98 8.73
N GLY A 524 -8.26 -11.53 9.95
CA GLY A 524 -7.15 -12.36 10.44
C GLY A 524 -5.85 -11.55 10.55
N SER A 525 -4.79 -12.00 9.89
CA SER A 525 -3.50 -11.29 9.82
C SER A 525 -3.38 -10.33 8.63
N ARG A 526 -4.45 -10.10 7.86
CA ARG A 526 -4.42 -9.38 6.57
C ARG A 526 -5.12 -8.04 6.66
N ASP A 527 -4.52 -7.02 6.05
CA ASP A 527 -5.18 -5.75 5.76
C ASP A 527 -5.89 -5.84 4.40
N THR A 528 -7.19 -5.55 4.39
CA THR A 528 -8.06 -5.58 3.20
C THR A 528 -8.66 -4.20 2.97
N GLY A 529 -8.89 -3.80 1.72
CA GLY A 529 -9.32 -2.43 1.39
C GLY A 529 -10.83 -2.30 1.27
N LEU A 530 -11.40 -1.19 1.74
CA LEU A 530 -12.77 -0.78 1.44
C LEU A 530 -12.80 0.49 0.61
N THR A 531 -13.62 0.51 -0.44
CA THR A 531 -13.83 1.67 -1.29
C THR A 531 -15.31 1.89 -1.54
N PHE A 532 -15.80 3.10 -1.33
CA PHE A 532 -17.11 3.53 -1.81
C PHE A 532 -17.00 3.97 -3.28
N VAL A 533 -17.93 3.53 -4.11
CA VAL A 533 -17.98 3.85 -5.54
C VAL A 533 -19.35 4.41 -5.88
N LEU A 534 -19.36 5.63 -6.41
CA LEU A 534 -20.52 6.25 -7.05
C LEU A 534 -20.25 6.30 -8.56
N GLU A 535 -21.18 5.81 -9.36
CA GLU A 535 -21.05 5.76 -10.82
C GLU A 535 -22.32 6.26 -11.50
N TYR A 536 -22.14 7.04 -12.56
CA TYR A 536 -23.21 7.50 -13.44
C TYR A 536 -22.83 7.17 -14.89
N LEU A 537 -23.65 6.33 -15.53
CA LEU A 537 -23.52 5.90 -16.91
C LEU A 537 -24.64 6.52 -17.73
N MET A 538 -24.31 7.17 -18.82
CA MET A 538 -25.27 7.70 -19.80
C MET A 538 -24.95 7.13 -21.17
N THR A 539 -25.94 6.47 -21.78
CA THR A 539 -25.90 5.99 -23.15
C THR A 539 -26.94 6.73 -23.97
N ASN A 540 -26.52 7.27 -25.12
CA ASN A 540 -27.41 7.91 -26.08
C ASN A 540 -27.08 7.38 -27.48
N ASN A 541 -27.96 6.51 -28.01
CA ASN A 541 -27.83 5.97 -29.35
C ASN A 541 -28.73 6.77 -30.30
N HIS A 542 -28.15 7.34 -31.35
CA HIS A 542 -28.85 7.96 -32.46
C HIS A 542 -28.78 7.03 -33.67
N SER A 543 -29.93 6.67 -34.21
CA SER A 543 -30.04 5.85 -35.41
C SER A 543 -30.95 6.55 -36.40
N ASN A 544 -30.65 6.41 -37.69
CA ASN A 544 -31.59 6.82 -38.75
C ASN A 544 -32.87 5.96 -38.76
N LEU A 545 -32.86 4.80 -38.10
CA LEU A 545 -34.05 3.99 -37.86
C LEU A 545 -34.56 4.24 -36.44
N ASP A 546 -35.76 4.83 -36.31
CA ASP A 546 -36.31 5.29 -35.03
C ASP A 546 -36.37 4.21 -33.94
N VAL A 547 -36.60 2.95 -34.33
CA VAL A 547 -36.67 1.80 -33.39
C VAL A 547 -35.36 1.54 -32.64
N PHE A 548 -34.23 1.94 -33.20
CA PHE A 548 -32.91 1.76 -32.59
C PHE A 548 -32.41 3.02 -31.88
N SER A 549 -33.09 4.15 -32.03
CA SER A 549 -32.74 5.40 -31.33
C SER A 549 -33.22 5.35 -29.87
N TYR A 550 -32.32 5.40 -28.88
CA TYR A 550 -32.69 5.38 -27.45
C TYR A 550 -31.76 6.23 -26.57
N ARG A 551 -32.19 6.47 -25.32
CA ARG A 551 -31.36 7.05 -24.25
C ARG A 551 -31.57 6.23 -22.98
N ARG A 552 -30.50 6.00 -22.23
CA ARG A 552 -30.52 5.29 -20.95
C ARG A 552 -29.51 5.90 -19.99
N ASN A 553 -29.90 6.06 -18.74
CA ASN A 553 -29.09 6.57 -17.65
C ASN A 553 -29.13 5.58 -16.49
N VAL A 554 -27.96 5.16 -16.03
CA VAL A 554 -27.82 4.27 -14.87
C VAL A 554 -26.98 4.97 -13.83
N THR A 555 -27.52 5.17 -12.64
CA THR A 555 -26.78 5.66 -11.47
C THR A 555 -26.62 4.52 -10.48
N SER A 556 -25.41 4.28 -9.98
CA SER A 556 -25.16 3.26 -8.97
C SER A 556 -24.28 3.75 -7.84
N ALA A 557 -24.56 3.26 -6.63
CA ALA A 557 -23.78 3.51 -5.44
C ALA A 557 -23.47 2.17 -4.78
N SER A 558 -22.19 1.90 -4.53
CA SER A 558 -21.74 0.59 -4.05
C SER A 558 -20.53 0.69 -3.11
N VAL A 559 -20.33 -0.37 -2.33
CA VAL A 559 -19.12 -0.57 -1.54
C VAL A 559 -18.40 -1.78 -2.10
N ALA A 560 -17.11 -1.59 -2.41
CA ALA A 560 -16.19 -2.63 -2.86
C ALA A 560 -15.22 -2.99 -1.72
N TRP A 561 -15.07 -4.29 -1.49
CA TRP A 561 -14.12 -4.89 -0.56
C TRP A 561 -13.08 -5.69 -1.33
N SER A 562 -11.81 -5.28 -1.24
CA SER A 562 -10.69 -5.89 -1.94
C SER A 562 -9.75 -6.60 -0.96
N PHE A 563 -9.30 -7.82 -1.27
CA PHE A 563 -8.54 -8.68 -0.34
C PHE A 563 -7.48 -9.58 -0.99
#